data_AF-A0A2D9F2E1-F1
#
_entry.id   AF-A0A2D9F2E1-F1
#
_cell.length_a   1.000
_cell.length_b   1.000
_cell.length_c   1.000
_cell.angle_alpha   90.00
_cell.angle_beta   90.00
_cell.angle_gamma   90.00
#
_symmetry.space_group_name_H-M   'P 1'
#
loop_
_entity.id
_entity.type
_entity.pdbx_description
1 polymer ?
#
loop_
_entity_poly.entity_id
_entity_poly.type
_entity_poly.pdbx_seq_one_letter_code
_entity_poly.pdbx_strand_id
1 'polypeptide(L)'
;MKQTLLRKLLEQSGVGDLAMCLYAVTPFDDPDPRPLFFYHMEKGGGIAVHSCIRTAFAMAQALTGQPHSYLRFHADDDLTAEQLAEFYAKPLNACAFVGKVGLQTFGMHENFNRRWRLMTILRDPFDRLVSHYFYLLRRQLRAGPASESDFVDYAKDWRNHCYHLRMLCRDTDADRSLESIRDEAMENLASFDFVGTLDQIEDMLLNVWSVYRFLPVLTQQIHANPHKTSQFEHLRDDIYELNRMDKELVDKFSASPRAPVIAQPETDNNLSVPSHLGVIVDHQGEVNFSGSSKAIEAGQFFQRLDQRPASLNAFLE
;
A
#
# COMPACT_ATOMS: atom_id res chain seq x y z
N MET A 1 0.05 -16.05 -9.28
CA MET A 1 0.47 -15.93 -7.88
C MET A 1 0.57 -17.33 -7.27
N LYS A 2 1.68 -17.69 -6.62
CA LYS A 2 1.78 -19.00 -5.94
C LYS A 2 0.94 -18.91 -4.66
N GLN A 3 -0.17 -19.65 -4.58
CA GLN A 3 -0.94 -19.73 -3.34
C GLN A 3 -0.06 -20.33 -2.24
N THR A 4 0.09 -19.60 -1.12
CA THR A 4 0.76 -20.11 0.08
C THR A 4 -0.02 -21.30 0.65
N LEU A 5 0.66 -22.20 1.36
CA LEU A 5 0.01 -23.32 2.05
C LEU A 5 -1.07 -22.81 3.04
N LEU A 6 -0.76 -21.75 3.78
CA LEU A 6 -1.68 -21.14 4.75
C LEU A 6 -2.97 -20.63 4.07
N ARG A 7 -2.85 -19.97 2.91
CA ARG A 7 -4.02 -19.54 2.14
C ARG A 7 -4.88 -20.72 1.70
N LYS A 8 -4.27 -21.79 1.18
CA LYS A 8 -5.00 -23.01 0.81
C LYS A 8 -5.74 -23.62 2.00
N LEU A 9 -5.10 -23.66 3.18
CA LEU A 9 -5.72 -24.17 4.40
C LEU A 9 -6.91 -23.31 4.84
N LEU A 10 -6.78 -21.98 4.78
CA LEU A 10 -7.87 -21.05 5.08
C LEU A 10 -9.07 -21.24 4.13
N GLU A 11 -8.80 -21.30 2.83
CA GLU A 11 -9.83 -21.53 1.80
C GLU A 11 -10.52 -22.90 1.98
N GLN A 12 -9.76 -23.96 2.24
CA GLN A 12 -10.29 -25.31 2.50
C GLN A 12 -11.12 -25.39 3.79
N SER A 13 -10.82 -24.51 4.76
CA SER A 13 -11.55 -24.42 6.04
C SER A 13 -12.80 -23.54 5.94
N GLY A 14 -13.08 -22.96 4.77
CA GLY A 14 -14.26 -22.14 4.51
C GLY A 14 -14.12 -20.66 4.87
N VAL A 15 -12.90 -20.17 5.13
CA VAL A 15 -12.66 -18.73 5.36
C VAL A 15 -12.71 -18.00 4.03
N GLY A 16 -13.88 -17.46 3.70
CA GLY A 16 -14.14 -16.84 2.38
C GLY A 16 -13.80 -15.35 2.28
N ASP A 17 -13.51 -14.69 3.39
CA ASP A 17 -13.32 -13.24 3.47
C ASP A 17 -11.84 -12.81 3.58
N LEU A 18 -10.91 -13.65 3.13
CA LEU A 18 -9.47 -13.37 3.18
C LEU A 18 -9.03 -12.46 2.01
N ALA A 19 -8.49 -11.27 2.32
CA ALA A 19 -7.86 -10.39 1.31
C ALA A 19 -6.41 -10.76 1.04
N MET A 20 -5.61 -10.82 2.11
CA MET A 20 -4.16 -11.02 2.02
C MET A 20 -3.73 -12.01 3.08
N CYS A 21 -2.81 -12.89 2.71
CA CYS A 21 -2.18 -13.87 3.59
C CYS A 21 -0.66 -13.65 3.57
N LEU A 22 -0.20 -12.65 4.32
CA LEU A 22 1.21 -12.29 4.36
C LEU A 22 1.94 -13.27 5.28
N TYR A 23 2.64 -14.25 4.73
CA TYR A 23 3.49 -15.19 5.46
C TYR A 23 4.96 -14.90 5.14
N ALA A 24 5.70 -14.32 6.09
CA ALA A 24 7.12 -14.06 5.91
C ALA A 24 7.86 -15.38 5.70
N VAL A 25 8.65 -15.44 4.63
CA VAL A 25 9.39 -16.62 4.25
C VAL A 25 10.82 -16.43 4.73
N THR A 26 11.11 -16.90 5.95
CA THR A 26 12.43 -16.80 6.60
C THR A 26 12.90 -15.36 6.85
N PRO A 27 13.42 -15.03 8.05
CA PRO A 27 14.03 -13.73 8.27
C PRO A 27 15.16 -13.50 7.26
N PHE A 28 15.09 -12.43 6.47
CA PHE A 28 16.23 -12.00 5.69
C PHE A 28 17.17 -11.22 6.63
N ASP A 29 18.44 -11.63 6.71
CA ASP A 29 19.50 -10.85 7.33
C ASP A 29 19.85 -9.69 6.39
N ASP A 30 18.99 -8.65 6.36
CA ASP A 30 19.27 -7.44 5.61
C ASP A 30 20.52 -6.75 6.20
N PRO A 31 21.63 -6.65 5.46
CA PRO A 31 22.84 -5.99 5.95
C PRO A 31 22.67 -4.47 6.10
N ASP A 32 21.60 -3.89 5.54
CA ASP A 32 21.33 -2.45 5.57
C ASP A 32 19.90 -2.15 6.07
N PRO A 33 19.66 -2.15 7.40
CA PRO A 33 18.36 -1.92 8.01
C PRO A 33 17.97 -0.43 7.96
N ARG A 34 17.76 0.08 6.75
CA ARG A 34 17.18 1.41 6.49
C ARG A 34 15.69 1.40 6.80
N PRO A 35 15.13 2.48 7.39
CA PRO A 35 13.68 2.62 7.56
C PRO A 35 12.96 2.74 6.21
N LEU A 36 11.65 2.50 6.18
CA LEU A 36 10.81 2.49 4.99
C LEU A 36 10.05 3.81 4.82
N PHE A 37 10.21 4.46 3.69
CA PHE A 37 9.42 5.61 3.29
C PHE A 37 8.45 5.20 2.19
N PHE A 38 7.15 5.28 2.47
CA PHE A 38 6.11 4.91 1.52
C PHE A 38 5.46 6.15 0.90
N TYR A 39 5.77 6.34 -0.38
CA TYR A 39 5.08 7.28 -1.25
C TYR A 39 3.70 6.73 -1.62
N HIS A 40 2.71 7.08 -0.80
CA HIS A 40 1.33 6.67 -0.99
C HIS A 40 0.65 7.56 -2.04
N MET A 41 0.41 6.98 -3.22
CA MET A 41 -0.36 7.60 -4.30
C MET A 41 -1.85 7.59 -3.98
N GLU A 42 -2.54 8.71 -4.20
CA GLU A 42 -3.98 8.79 -3.96
C GLU A 42 -4.73 7.75 -4.78
N LYS A 43 -5.58 6.99 -4.08
CA LYS A 43 -6.35 5.88 -4.64
C LYS A 43 -5.50 4.74 -5.21
N GLY A 44 -4.22 4.69 -4.90
CA GLY A 44 -3.32 3.56 -5.20
C GLY A 44 -3.41 2.39 -4.21
N GLY A 45 -4.44 2.34 -3.36
CA GLY A 45 -4.59 1.31 -2.32
C GLY A 45 -3.70 1.50 -1.08
N GLY A 46 -3.04 2.66 -0.94
CA GLY A 46 -2.08 2.84 0.15
C GLY A 46 -2.69 2.84 1.55
N ILE A 47 -3.99 3.11 1.74
CA ILE A 47 -4.64 2.90 3.06
C ILE A 47 -4.50 1.44 3.51
N ALA A 48 -4.68 0.47 2.62
CA ALA A 48 -4.51 -0.94 2.95
C ALA A 48 -3.06 -1.26 3.32
N VAL A 49 -2.10 -0.77 2.52
CA VAL A 49 -0.65 -0.87 2.82
C VAL A 49 -0.32 -0.30 4.20
N HIS A 50 -0.77 0.92 4.46
CA HIS A 50 -0.62 1.62 5.74
C HIS A 50 -1.15 0.80 6.91
N SER A 51 -2.38 0.29 6.80
CA SER A 51 -3.02 -0.49 7.85
C SER A 51 -2.28 -1.79 8.13
N CYS A 52 -1.85 -2.50 7.09
CA CYS A 52 -1.05 -3.71 7.25
C CYS A 52 0.25 -3.41 8.00
N ILE A 53 1.00 -2.40 7.53
CA ILE A 53 2.31 -2.05 8.09
C ILE A 53 2.16 -1.57 9.52
N ARG A 54 1.24 -0.63 9.78
CA ARG A 54 0.98 -0.10 11.13
C ARG A 54 0.70 -1.23 12.12
N THR A 55 -0.18 -2.16 11.74
CA THR A 55 -0.59 -3.23 12.62
C THR A 55 0.54 -4.23 12.85
N ALA A 56 1.32 -4.56 11.82
CA ALA A 56 2.49 -5.41 11.97
C ALA A 56 3.54 -4.81 12.91
N PHE A 57 3.79 -3.50 12.79
CA PHE A 57 4.66 -2.77 13.71
C PHE A 57 4.13 -2.83 15.14
N ALA A 58 2.84 -2.57 15.34
CA ALA A 58 2.22 -2.61 16.68
C ALA A 58 2.29 -4.01 17.31
N MET A 59 2.05 -5.07 16.52
CA MET A 59 2.16 -6.45 16.97
C MET A 59 3.59 -6.84 17.29
N ALA A 60 4.55 -6.48 16.43
CA ALA A 60 5.97 -6.73 16.66
C ALA A 60 6.44 -6.05 17.94
N GLN A 61 6.02 -4.80 18.18
CA GLN A 61 6.31 -4.09 19.42
C GLN A 61 5.70 -4.78 20.64
N ALA A 62 4.42 -5.18 20.57
CA ALA A 62 3.74 -5.83 21.69
C ALA A 62 4.37 -7.18 22.07
N LEU A 63 4.87 -7.95 21.09
CA LEU A 63 5.42 -9.28 21.32
C LEU A 63 6.92 -9.28 21.66
N THR A 64 7.70 -8.34 21.12
CA THR A 64 9.16 -8.32 21.32
C THR A 64 9.61 -7.27 22.34
N GLY A 65 8.76 -6.30 22.67
CA GLY A 65 9.12 -5.11 23.43
C GLY A 65 10.03 -4.15 22.67
N GLN A 66 10.43 -4.45 21.42
CA GLN A 66 11.27 -3.57 20.63
C GLN A 66 10.47 -2.36 20.16
N PRO A 67 10.99 -1.13 20.33
CA PRO A 67 10.25 0.05 19.96
C PRO A 67 10.28 0.19 18.43
N HIS A 68 9.10 0.11 17.80
CA HIS A 68 8.92 0.39 16.38
C HIS A 68 8.29 1.78 16.20
N SER A 69 8.76 2.56 15.23
CA SER A 69 8.21 3.89 14.96
C SER A 69 7.28 3.83 13.74
N TYR A 70 6.02 4.21 13.92
CA TYR A 70 5.09 4.37 12.79
C TYR A 70 4.64 5.83 12.74
N LEU A 71 4.82 6.46 11.59
CA LEU A 71 4.43 7.84 11.33
C LEU A 71 3.56 7.91 10.08
N ARG A 72 2.49 8.69 10.17
CA ARG A 72 1.59 8.99 9.05
C ARG A 72 1.35 10.48 8.98
N PHE A 73 1.47 11.05 7.79
CA PHE A 73 1.23 12.47 7.52
C PHE A 73 0.13 12.64 6.50
N HIS A 74 -0.66 13.69 6.68
CA HIS A 74 -1.60 14.18 5.68
C HIS A 74 -1.02 15.43 5.02
N ALA A 75 -1.18 15.57 3.71
CA ALA A 75 -0.70 16.75 2.98
C ALA A 75 -1.37 18.06 3.44
N ASP A 76 -2.55 17.96 4.07
CA ASP A 76 -3.30 19.09 4.64
C ASP A 76 -2.79 19.51 6.02
N ASP A 77 -1.88 18.73 6.63
CA ASP A 77 -1.16 19.19 7.80
C ASP A 77 -0.18 20.26 7.27
N ASP A 78 -0.52 21.56 7.40
CA ASP A 78 0.30 22.74 7.07
C ASP A 78 1.60 22.78 7.90
N LEU A 79 2.32 21.67 7.99
CA LEU A 79 3.55 21.53 8.75
C LEU A 79 4.67 22.13 7.93
N THR A 80 5.27 23.18 8.47
CA THR A 80 6.50 23.74 7.89
C THR A 80 7.63 22.72 7.94
N ALA A 81 8.66 22.92 7.13
CA ALA A 81 9.87 22.09 7.19
C ALA A 81 10.48 22.04 8.60
N GLU A 82 10.35 23.12 9.38
CA GLU A 82 10.79 23.21 10.77
C GLU A 82 9.89 22.43 11.73
N GLN A 83 8.56 22.47 11.56
CA GLN A 83 7.63 21.68 12.38
C GLN A 83 7.77 20.19 12.11
N LEU A 84 7.97 19.85 10.83
CA LEU A 84 8.44 18.55 10.41
C LEU A 84 9.75 18.21 11.13
N ALA A 85 10.79 19.05 11.04
CA ALA A 85 12.08 18.82 11.71
C ALA A 85 12.00 18.68 13.23
N GLU A 86 11.16 19.45 13.93
CA GLU A 86 10.93 19.37 15.37
C GLU A 86 10.19 18.08 15.76
N PHE A 87 9.16 17.72 15.00
CA PHE A 87 8.48 16.44 15.12
C PHE A 87 9.45 15.27 14.86
N TYR A 88 10.38 15.44 13.91
CA TYR A 88 11.40 14.47 13.49
C TYR A 88 12.68 14.49 14.32
N ALA A 89 12.86 15.45 15.23
CA ALA A 89 13.92 15.42 16.24
C ALA A 89 13.69 14.31 17.27
N LYS A 90 12.50 13.70 17.29
CA LYS A 90 12.26 12.43 17.98
C LYS A 90 13.09 11.33 17.29
N PRO A 91 13.95 10.61 18.01
CA PRO A 91 14.75 9.55 17.43
C PRO A 91 13.83 8.50 16.81
N LEU A 92 13.79 8.45 15.48
CA LEU A 92 13.13 7.38 14.75
C LEU A 92 13.97 6.12 14.91
N ASN A 93 13.34 5.05 15.40
CA ASN A 93 14.02 3.77 15.53
C ASN A 93 14.42 3.21 14.15
N ALA A 94 15.25 2.17 14.14
CA ALA A 94 15.73 1.52 12.91
C ALA A 94 14.60 1.13 11.94
N CYS A 95 13.43 0.84 12.50
CA CYS A 95 12.22 0.55 11.77
C CYS A 95 11.27 1.76 11.91
N ALA A 96 11.32 2.66 10.94
CA ALA A 96 10.36 3.74 10.80
C ALA A 96 9.58 3.55 9.51
N PHE A 97 8.26 3.66 9.57
CA PHE A 97 7.41 3.77 8.40
C PHE A 97 6.85 5.17 8.33
N VAL A 98 7.12 5.87 7.24
CA VAL A 98 6.49 7.16 6.95
C VAL A 98 5.64 6.95 5.71
N GLY A 99 4.33 7.01 5.86
CA GLY A 99 3.45 7.01 4.70
C GLY A 99 2.60 8.27 4.67
N LYS A 100 2.41 8.79 3.45
CA LYS A 100 2.00 10.17 3.26
C LYS A 100 0.87 10.26 2.25
N VAL A 101 -0.25 10.84 2.66
CA VAL A 101 -1.46 10.96 1.83
C VAL A 101 -1.51 12.35 1.19
N GLY A 102 -1.52 12.47 -0.14
CA GLY A 102 -1.87 13.71 -0.86
C GLY A 102 -0.85 14.19 -1.90
N LEU A 103 -1.07 15.40 -2.45
CA LEU A 103 -0.30 16.08 -3.51
C LEU A 103 1.09 16.53 -3.05
N GLN A 104 1.94 15.60 -2.64
CA GLN A 104 3.23 15.98 -2.12
C GLN A 104 4.32 15.07 -2.70
N THR A 105 5.23 15.73 -3.41
CA THR A 105 6.15 15.23 -4.43
C THR A 105 7.33 14.41 -3.88
N PHE A 106 8.08 13.80 -4.80
CA PHE A 106 9.36 13.16 -4.51
C PHE A 106 10.34 14.12 -3.82
N GLY A 107 11.24 13.58 -3.01
CA GLY A 107 12.25 14.35 -2.25
C GLY A 107 11.88 14.64 -0.80
N MET A 108 10.62 14.50 -0.38
CA MET A 108 10.26 14.74 1.03
C MET A 108 11.05 13.87 2.03
N HIS A 109 11.40 12.64 1.67
CA HIS A 109 12.20 11.75 2.52
C HIS A 109 13.60 12.31 2.83
N GLU A 110 14.10 13.25 2.02
CA GLU A 110 15.42 13.88 2.20
C GLU A 110 15.43 14.83 3.41
N ASN A 111 14.27 15.33 3.83
CA ASN A 111 14.13 16.21 5.01
C ASN A 111 14.45 15.51 6.34
N PHE A 112 14.60 14.19 6.34
CA PHE A 112 14.78 13.38 7.55
C PHE A 112 16.26 13.11 7.91
N ASN A 113 17.21 13.70 7.17
CA ASN A 113 18.66 13.50 7.33
C ASN A 113 19.06 12.03 7.55
N ARG A 114 18.38 11.11 6.85
CA ARG A 114 18.55 9.67 6.98
C ARG A 114 18.33 9.03 5.63
N ARG A 115 19.03 7.93 5.36
CA ARG A 115 18.79 7.10 4.18
C ARG A 115 17.56 6.23 4.40
N TRP A 116 16.66 6.21 3.41
CA TRP A 116 15.42 5.44 3.45
C TRP A 116 15.43 4.36 2.40
N ARG A 117 14.71 3.26 2.66
CA ARG A 117 14.17 2.43 1.59
C ARG A 117 12.92 3.11 1.06
N LEU A 118 12.81 3.31 -0.24
CA LEU A 118 11.62 3.96 -0.81
C LEU A 118 10.67 2.92 -1.39
N MET A 119 9.38 3.11 -1.11
CA MET A 119 8.30 2.27 -1.61
C MET A 119 7.23 3.12 -2.27
N THR A 120 6.66 2.63 -3.36
CA THR A 120 5.38 3.12 -3.87
C THR A 120 4.56 1.97 -4.47
N ILE A 121 3.26 2.18 -4.56
CA ILE A 121 2.31 1.28 -5.23
C ILE A 121 1.56 2.11 -6.27
N LEU A 122 1.63 1.65 -7.51
CA LEU A 122 0.93 2.21 -8.64
C LEU A 122 -0.42 1.52 -8.82
N ARG A 123 -1.35 2.18 -9.49
CA ARG A 123 -2.65 1.58 -9.86
C ARG A 123 -2.92 1.86 -11.32
N ASP A 124 -3.70 0.99 -11.96
CA ASP A 124 -4.25 1.29 -13.28
C ASP A 124 -4.82 2.73 -13.31
N PRO A 125 -4.40 3.58 -14.27
CA PRO A 125 -4.72 5.00 -14.25
C PRO A 125 -6.22 5.26 -14.40
N PHE A 126 -6.94 4.44 -15.18
CA PHE A 126 -8.39 4.55 -15.32
C PHE A 126 -9.08 4.21 -14.00
N ASP A 127 -8.77 3.06 -13.41
CA ASP A 127 -9.39 2.64 -12.15
C ASP A 127 -9.08 3.61 -11.00
N ARG A 128 -7.87 4.20 -11.00
CA ARG A 128 -7.47 5.26 -10.06
C ARG A 128 -8.33 6.51 -10.25
N LEU A 129 -8.47 7.00 -11.49
CA LEU A 129 -9.27 8.18 -11.83
C LEU A 129 -10.73 7.99 -11.42
N VAL A 130 -11.35 6.87 -11.79
CA VAL A 130 -12.72 6.53 -11.42
C VAL A 130 -12.88 6.49 -9.89
N SER A 131 -11.95 5.82 -9.20
CA SER A 131 -11.95 5.75 -7.74
C SER A 131 -11.81 7.12 -7.07
N HIS A 132 -11.01 8.02 -7.65
CA HIS A 132 -10.81 9.37 -7.11
C HIS A 132 -12.02 10.26 -7.37
N TYR A 133 -12.53 10.26 -8.61
CA TYR A 133 -13.72 11.00 -9.01
C TYR A 133 -14.93 10.71 -8.10
N PHE A 134 -15.28 9.44 -7.91
CA PHE A 134 -16.40 9.06 -7.03
C PHE A 134 -16.13 9.29 -5.55
N TYR A 135 -14.86 9.37 -5.15
CA TYR A 135 -14.52 9.80 -3.79
C TYR A 135 -14.82 11.28 -3.60
N LEU A 136 -14.41 12.14 -4.53
CA LEU A 136 -14.65 13.59 -4.45
C LEU A 136 -16.15 13.92 -4.43
N LEU A 137 -16.95 13.28 -5.32
CA LEU A 137 -18.40 13.44 -5.34
C LEU A 137 -19.04 13.06 -3.99
N ARG A 138 -18.65 11.91 -3.44
CA ARG A 138 -19.21 11.42 -2.17
C ARG A 138 -18.84 12.30 -0.98
N ARG A 139 -17.63 12.87 -1.00
CA ARG A 139 -17.16 13.83 0.00
C ARG A 139 -17.70 15.24 -0.22
N GLN A 140 -18.53 15.44 -1.25
CA GLN A 140 -19.05 16.75 -1.64
C GLN A 140 -17.93 17.76 -1.95
N LEU A 141 -16.74 17.26 -2.33
CA LEU A 141 -15.58 18.05 -2.77
C LEU A 141 -15.63 18.33 -4.28
N ARG A 142 -16.54 17.66 -4.98
CA ARG A 142 -16.92 17.95 -6.37
C ARG A 142 -18.44 18.11 -6.42
N ALA A 143 -18.90 19.19 -7.05
CA ALA A 143 -20.31 19.52 -7.13
C ALA A 143 -21.04 18.72 -8.23
N GLY A 144 -22.35 18.53 -8.04
CA GLY A 144 -23.22 17.89 -9.03
C GLY A 144 -23.21 16.36 -8.99
N PRO A 145 -24.09 15.72 -9.79
CA PRO A 145 -24.10 14.27 -9.95
C PRO A 145 -22.94 13.80 -10.85
N ALA A 146 -22.60 12.52 -10.76
CA ALA A 146 -21.65 11.90 -11.69
C ALA A 146 -22.15 12.00 -13.13
N SER A 147 -21.33 12.51 -14.04
CA SER A 147 -21.64 12.55 -15.48
C SER A 147 -20.39 12.32 -16.33
N GLU A 148 -20.59 11.86 -17.57
CA GLU A 148 -19.50 11.57 -18.50
C GLU A 148 -18.68 12.80 -18.85
N SER A 149 -19.33 13.91 -19.24
CA SER A 149 -18.63 15.15 -19.59
C SER A 149 -17.79 15.67 -18.43
N ASP A 150 -18.35 15.64 -17.22
CA ASP A 150 -17.66 16.07 -16.01
C ASP A 150 -16.48 15.17 -15.64
N PHE A 151 -16.60 13.84 -15.85
CA PHE A 151 -15.50 12.90 -15.64
C PHE A 151 -14.36 13.09 -16.67
N VAL A 152 -14.70 13.33 -17.93
CA VAL A 152 -13.70 13.63 -18.98
C VAL A 152 -12.95 14.92 -18.67
N ASP A 153 -13.67 15.99 -18.28
CA ASP A 153 -13.05 17.25 -17.88
C ASP A 153 -12.17 17.08 -16.64
N TYR A 154 -12.64 16.28 -15.67
CA TYR A 154 -11.85 15.91 -14.49
C TYR A 154 -10.56 15.16 -14.86
N ALA A 155 -10.60 14.23 -15.80
CA ALA A 155 -9.44 13.47 -16.24
C ALA A 155 -8.43 14.31 -17.04
N LYS A 156 -8.90 15.35 -17.75
CA LYS A 156 -8.07 16.30 -18.50
C LYS A 156 -7.39 17.35 -17.63
N ASP A 157 -7.91 17.60 -16.43
CA ASP A 157 -7.28 18.50 -15.46
C ASP A 157 -5.83 18.05 -15.21
N TRP A 158 -4.88 18.99 -15.32
CA TRP A 158 -3.46 18.68 -15.20
C TRP A 158 -3.09 18.01 -13.87
N ARG A 159 -3.88 18.22 -12.81
CA ARG A 159 -3.68 17.59 -11.49
C ARG A 159 -4.00 16.10 -11.49
N ASN A 160 -4.81 15.64 -12.45
CA ASN A 160 -5.26 14.24 -12.54
C ASN A 160 -4.64 13.51 -13.74
N HIS A 161 -4.25 14.26 -14.76
CA HIS A 161 -3.63 13.77 -15.98
C HIS A 161 -2.16 13.37 -15.73
N CYS A 162 -1.84 12.10 -16.03
CA CYS A 162 -0.54 11.48 -15.76
C CYS A 162 -0.10 11.66 -14.29
N TYR A 163 -1.04 11.41 -13.39
CA TYR A 163 -0.91 11.65 -11.95
C TYR A 163 0.30 10.93 -11.35
N HIS A 164 0.53 9.65 -11.67
CA HIS A 164 1.60 8.89 -11.04
C HIS A 164 2.97 9.51 -11.35
N LEU A 165 3.21 9.87 -12.61
CA LEU A 165 4.47 10.51 -13.01
C LEU A 165 4.67 11.85 -12.29
N ARG A 166 3.64 12.70 -12.22
CA ARG A 166 3.72 13.99 -11.51
C ARG A 166 4.07 13.82 -10.04
N MET A 167 3.47 12.82 -9.38
CA MET A 167 3.74 12.54 -7.97
C MET A 167 5.16 12.00 -7.70
N LEU A 168 5.83 11.48 -8.73
CA LEU A 168 7.20 10.98 -8.66
C LEU A 168 8.24 12.04 -9.03
N CYS A 169 7.83 13.22 -9.48
CA CYS A 169 8.70 14.39 -9.64
C CYS A 169 8.82 15.16 -8.32
N ARG A 170 9.81 16.05 -8.21
CA ARG A 170 9.95 17.01 -7.10
C ARG A 170 8.97 18.18 -7.19
N ASP A 171 8.56 18.51 -8.41
CA ASP A 171 7.64 19.58 -8.72
C ASP A 171 6.51 19.11 -9.64
N THR A 172 5.30 19.61 -9.40
CA THR A 172 4.07 19.25 -10.12
C THR A 172 3.56 20.33 -11.07
N ASP A 173 4.32 21.42 -11.27
CA ASP A 173 3.97 22.55 -12.15
C ASP A 173 3.17 22.19 -13.42
N ALA A 174 2.10 22.95 -13.64
CA ALA A 174 1.16 22.73 -14.74
C ALA A 174 1.81 22.94 -16.12
N ASP A 175 2.79 23.84 -16.21
CA ASP A 175 3.44 24.26 -17.46
C ASP A 175 4.55 23.29 -17.92
N ARG A 176 4.91 22.30 -17.10
CA ARG A 176 5.92 21.31 -17.47
C ARG A 176 5.41 20.38 -18.56
N SER A 177 6.25 20.11 -19.55
CA SER A 177 5.95 19.08 -20.55
C SER A 177 5.90 17.70 -19.91
N LEU A 178 5.02 16.84 -20.41
CA LEU A 178 4.88 15.47 -19.91
C LEU A 178 6.15 14.66 -20.11
N GLU A 179 6.93 14.93 -21.17
CA GLU A 179 8.22 14.28 -21.41
C GLU A 179 9.23 14.61 -20.32
N SER A 180 9.32 15.89 -19.90
CA SER A 180 10.19 16.29 -18.79
C SER A 180 9.77 15.66 -17.47
N ILE A 181 8.45 15.63 -17.20
CA ILE A 181 7.89 14.97 -16.01
C ILE A 181 8.24 13.48 -16.04
N ARG A 182 8.04 12.81 -17.18
CA ARG A 182 8.34 11.38 -17.34
C ARG A 182 9.81 11.09 -17.08
N ASP A 183 10.72 11.85 -17.68
CA ASP A 183 12.14 11.59 -17.58
C ASP A 183 12.63 11.74 -16.12
N GLU A 184 12.20 12.79 -15.42
CA GLU A 184 12.51 12.99 -13.99
C GLU A 184 11.86 11.90 -13.12
N ALA A 185 10.60 11.55 -13.35
CA ALA A 185 9.92 10.50 -12.60
C ALA A 185 10.64 9.15 -12.73
N MET A 186 11.15 8.84 -13.93
CA MET A 186 11.92 7.62 -14.18
C MET A 186 13.29 7.62 -13.50
N GLU A 187 13.97 8.78 -13.47
CA GLU A 187 15.20 8.98 -12.71
C GLU A 187 14.95 8.79 -11.21
N ASN A 188 13.96 9.47 -10.66
CA ASN A 188 13.59 9.35 -9.24
C ASN A 188 13.16 7.93 -8.89
N LEU A 189 12.38 7.26 -9.74
CA LEU A 189 12.02 5.86 -9.56
C LEU A 189 13.23 4.95 -9.49
N ALA A 190 14.37 5.27 -10.11
CA ALA A 190 15.60 4.47 -9.98
C ALA A 190 16.11 4.39 -8.53
N SER A 191 15.76 5.35 -7.68
CA SER A 191 16.09 5.34 -6.24
C SER A 191 15.17 4.47 -5.38
N PHE A 192 14.04 3.98 -5.93
CA PHE A 192 13.10 3.16 -5.16
C PHE A 192 13.57 1.72 -5.01
N ASP A 193 13.45 1.19 -3.80
CA ASP A 193 13.68 -0.21 -3.47
C ASP A 193 12.45 -1.07 -3.81
N PHE A 194 11.25 -0.50 -3.66
CA PHE A 194 9.98 -1.17 -3.82
C PHE A 194 9.06 -0.39 -4.78
N VAL A 195 8.75 -0.96 -5.93
CA VAL A 195 7.78 -0.42 -6.89
C VAL A 195 6.94 -1.56 -7.44
N GLY A 196 5.64 -1.53 -7.15
CA GLY A 196 4.71 -2.51 -7.66
C GLY A 196 3.38 -1.86 -8.03
N THR A 197 2.44 -2.69 -8.45
CA THR A 197 1.06 -2.31 -8.73
C THR A 197 0.12 -2.80 -7.64
N LEU A 198 -1.11 -2.29 -7.60
CA LEU A 198 -2.11 -2.70 -6.62
C LEU A 198 -2.37 -4.21 -6.64
N ASP A 199 -2.34 -4.85 -7.81
CA ASP A 199 -2.54 -6.30 -7.95
C ASP A 199 -1.36 -7.13 -7.39
N GLN A 200 -0.23 -6.48 -7.14
CA GLN A 200 0.98 -7.07 -6.58
C GLN A 200 1.18 -6.71 -5.10
N ILE A 201 0.19 -6.06 -4.46
CA ILE A 201 0.32 -5.56 -3.08
C ILE A 201 0.71 -6.67 -2.09
N GLU A 202 0.17 -7.88 -2.25
CA GLU A 202 0.47 -9.02 -1.38
C GLU A 202 1.95 -9.40 -1.47
N ASP A 203 2.47 -9.59 -2.69
CA ASP A 203 3.89 -9.89 -2.93
C ASP A 203 4.79 -8.74 -2.43
N MET A 204 4.40 -7.48 -2.64
CA MET A 204 5.15 -6.32 -2.16
C MET A 204 5.24 -6.27 -0.64
N LEU A 205 4.12 -6.50 0.06
CA LEU A 205 4.08 -6.52 1.52
C LEU A 205 4.84 -7.72 2.10
N LEU A 206 4.79 -8.89 1.44
CA LEU A 206 5.64 -10.03 1.78
C LEU A 206 7.12 -9.65 1.73
N ASN A 207 7.50 -8.86 0.72
CA ASN A 207 8.88 -8.41 0.59
C ASN A 207 9.30 -7.49 1.75
N VAL A 208 8.45 -6.51 2.07
CA VAL A 208 8.62 -5.64 3.24
C VAL A 208 8.73 -6.47 4.53
N TRP A 209 7.86 -7.48 4.71
CA TRP A 209 7.83 -8.30 5.92
C TRP A 209 9.12 -9.05 6.15
N SER A 210 9.71 -9.57 5.08
CA SER A 210 10.94 -10.36 5.19
C SER A 210 12.14 -9.48 5.50
N VAL A 211 12.19 -8.27 4.92
CA VAL A 211 13.24 -7.26 5.21
C VAL A 211 13.17 -6.81 6.68
N TYR A 212 11.98 -6.54 7.21
CA TYR A 212 11.80 -6.01 8.56
C TYR A 212 11.44 -7.05 9.62
N ARG A 213 11.41 -8.34 9.24
CA ARG A 213 11.09 -9.49 10.11
C ARG A 213 9.75 -9.35 10.82
N PHE A 214 8.75 -8.86 10.11
CA PHE A 214 7.40 -8.79 10.66
C PHE A 214 6.75 -10.17 10.73
N LEU A 215 5.84 -10.29 11.70
CA LEU A 215 5.02 -11.47 11.88
C LEU A 215 4.01 -11.59 10.74
N PRO A 216 3.65 -12.82 10.35
CA PRO A 216 2.60 -13.01 9.36
C PRO A 216 1.30 -12.28 9.72
N VAL A 217 0.67 -11.66 8.72
CA VAL A 217 -0.55 -10.86 8.90
C VAL A 217 -1.62 -11.35 7.92
N LEU A 218 -2.78 -11.71 8.47
CA LEU A 218 -4.00 -11.99 7.70
C LEU A 218 -4.89 -10.75 7.70
N THR A 219 -5.39 -10.35 6.53
CA THR A 219 -6.34 -9.24 6.44
C THR A 219 -7.65 -9.65 5.80
N GLN A 220 -8.74 -9.07 6.28
CA GLN A 220 -10.07 -9.27 5.69
C GLN A 220 -10.22 -8.53 4.37
N GLN A 221 -10.86 -9.17 3.38
CA GLN A 221 -11.21 -8.55 2.11
C GLN A 221 -12.16 -7.41 2.36
N ILE A 222 -11.67 -6.20 2.11
CA ILE A 222 -12.53 -5.03 2.05
C ILE A 222 -13.19 -5.07 0.69
N HIS A 223 -14.51 -5.24 0.66
CA HIS A 223 -15.27 -5.15 -0.57
C HIS A 223 -15.13 -3.73 -1.15
N ALA A 224 -14.25 -3.58 -2.15
CA ALA A 224 -14.24 -2.41 -3.00
C ALA A 224 -15.61 -2.34 -3.67
N ASN A 225 -16.29 -1.19 -3.57
CA ASN A 225 -17.66 -1.02 -4.04
C ASN A 225 -17.72 -1.21 -5.57
N PRO A 226 -18.11 -2.40 -6.07
CA PRO A 226 -17.83 -2.81 -7.46
C PRO A 226 -18.75 -2.09 -8.45
N HIS A 227 -19.88 -1.56 -7.97
CA HIS A 227 -20.88 -0.89 -8.80
C HIS A 227 -20.42 0.44 -9.42
N LYS A 228 -19.25 0.96 -9.02
CA LYS A 228 -18.80 2.30 -9.44
C LYS A 228 -17.85 2.29 -10.63
N THR A 229 -17.16 1.17 -10.89
CA THR A 229 -16.20 1.10 -12.01
C THR A 229 -16.89 1.02 -13.36
N SER A 230 -18.08 0.39 -13.44
CA SER A 230 -18.75 0.14 -14.71
C SER A 230 -19.37 1.37 -15.37
N GLN A 231 -19.61 2.48 -14.65
CA GLN A 231 -20.30 3.66 -15.20
C GLN A 231 -19.53 4.33 -16.35
N PHE A 232 -18.20 4.31 -16.30
CA PHE A 232 -17.33 4.98 -17.26
C PHE A 232 -16.49 4.00 -18.08
N GLU A 233 -16.80 2.71 -18.02
CA GLU A 233 -15.99 1.65 -18.63
C GLU A 233 -15.82 1.83 -20.14
N HIS A 234 -16.84 2.37 -20.82
CA HIS A 234 -16.79 2.65 -22.26
C HIS A 234 -15.81 3.76 -22.65
N LEU A 235 -15.31 4.54 -21.68
CA LEU A 235 -14.31 5.59 -21.88
C LEU A 235 -12.88 5.10 -21.62
N ARG A 236 -12.69 3.83 -21.24
CA ARG A 236 -11.40 3.32 -20.77
C ARG A 236 -10.27 3.58 -21.76
N ASP A 237 -10.49 3.31 -23.04
CA ASP A 237 -9.47 3.50 -24.07
C ASP A 237 -9.12 4.97 -24.29
N ASP A 238 -10.10 5.88 -24.31
CA ASP A 238 -9.87 7.32 -24.44
C ASP A 238 -9.10 7.87 -23.23
N ILE A 239 -9.42 7.38 -22.02
CA ILE A 239 -8.71 7.76 -20.79
C ILE A 239 -7.29 7.17 -20.75
N TYR A 240 -7.07 5.98 -21.30
CA TYR A 240 -5.74 5.41 -21.47
C TYR A 240 -4.91 6.19 -22.46
N GLU A 241 -5.46 6.62 -23.60
CA GLU A 241 -4.73 7.47 -24.53
C GLU A 241 -4.37 8.82 -23.89
N LEU A 242 -5.32 9.43 -23.17
CA LEU A 242 -5.06 10.64 -22.38
C LEU A 242 -3.95 10.41 -21.35
N ASN A 243 -3.92 9.26 -20.67
CA ASN A 243 -2.94 8.95 -19.62
C ASN A 243 -1.89 7.95 -20.08
N ARG A 244 -1.49 8.00 -21.36
CA ARG A 244 -0.67 6.96 -21.99
C ARG A 244 0.65 6.71 -21.26
N MET A 245 1.34 7.77 -20.83
CA MET A 245 2.62 7.63 -20.12
C MET A 245 2.47 6.99 -18.73
N ASP A 246 1.39 7.30 -18.02
CA ASP A 246 1.05 6.65 -16.75
C ASP A 246 0.71 5.17 -16.96
N LYS A 247 -0.01 4.85 -18.05
CA LYS A 247 -0.34 3.46 -18.40
C LYS A 247 0.92 2.66 -18.73
N GLU A 248 1.81 3.22 -19.55
CA GLU A 248 3.12 2.63 -19.87
C GLU A 248 3.96 2.37 -18.60
N LEU A 249 3.97 3.32 -17.66
CA LEU A 249 4.63 3.17 -16.36
C LEU A 249 4.04 2.00 -15.55
N VAL A 250 2.71 1.95 -15.42
CA VAL A 250 2.02 0.89 -14.67
C VAL A 250 2.28 -0.47 -15.31
N ASP A 251 2.19 -0.58 -16.63
CA ASP A 251 2.43 -1.83 -17.36
C ASP A 251 3.87 -2.34 -17.17
N LYS A 252 4.84 -1.42 -17.18
CA LYS A 252 6.24 -1.74 -16.92
C LYS A 252 6.43 -2.42 -15.56
N PHE A 253 5.87 -1.86 -14.49
CA PHE A 253 6.01 -2.41 -13.15
C PHE A 253 5.02 -3.55 -12.84
N SER A 254 3.93 -3.66 -13.58
CA SER A 254 3.07 -4.84 -13.57
C SER A 254 3.82 -6.07 -14.13
N ALA A 255 4.54 -5.89 -15.25
CA ALA A 255 5.31 -6.97 -15.86
C ALA A 255 6.58 -7.33 -15.06
N SER A 256 7.22 -6.33 -14.46
CA SER A 256 8.48 -6.49 -13.73
C SER A 256 8.49 -5.63 -12.47
N PRO A 257 7.79 -6.03 -11.40
CA PRO A 257 7.79 -5.29 -10.16
C PRO A 257 9.21 -5.22 -9.61
N ARG A 258 9.53 -4.10 -8.96
CA ARG A 258 10.78 -3.93 -8.24
C ARG A 258 10.55 -4.25 -6.79
N ALA A 259 11.25 -5.25 -6.29
CA ALA A 259 11.41 -5.51 -4.87
C ALA A 259 12.84 -6.05 -4.66
N PRO A 260 13.41 -5.91 -3.46
CA PRO A 260 14.60 -6.65 -3.10
C PRO A 260 14.38 -8.14 -3.40
N VAL A 261 15.34 -8.78 -4.06
CA VAL A 261 15.26 -10.23 -4.27
C VAL A 261 15.41 -10.89 -2.92
N ILE A 262 14.31 -11.32 -2.32
CA ILE A 262 14.36 -12.20 -1.17
C ILE A 262 14.75 -13.57 -1.70
N ALA A 263 15.62 -14.26 -0.96
CA ALA A 263 15.83 -15.68 -1.16
C ALA A 263 14.45 -16.35 -1.31
N GLN A 264 14.22 -17.01 -2.45
CA GLN A 264 13.00 -17.81 -2.61
C GLN A 264 12.90 -18.70 -1.37
N PRO A 265 11.69 -18.95 -0.82
CA PRO A 265 11.50 -20.04 0.12
C PRO A 265 12.29 -21.22 -0.42
N GLU A 266 13.27 -21.71 0.33
CA GLU A 266 13.79 -23.03 0.01
C GLU A 266 12.55 -23.92 -0.10
N THR A 267 12.43 -24.65 -1.20
CA THR A 267 11.30 -25.55 -1.46
C THR A 267 11.18 -26.66 -0.41
N ASP A 268 12.02 -26.62 0.61
CA ASP A 268 11.94 -27.45 1.79
C ASP A 268 10.60 -27.25 2.47
N ASN A 269 9.88 -28.36 2.56
CA ASN A 269 8.57 -28.51 3.19
C ASN A 269 8.56 -28.15 4.70
N ASN A 270 9.67 -27.67 5.25
CA ASN A 270 9.80 -27.22 6.64
C ASN A 270 9.53 -25.71 6.75
N LEU A 271 8.31 -25.30 6.39
CA LEU A 271 7.81 -23.99 6.79
C LEU A 271 7.76 -23.97 8.33
N SER A 272 8.74 -23.31 8.95
CA SER A 272 8.69 -23.06 10.38
C SER A 272 7.48 -22.17 10.65
N VAL A 273 6.48 -22.75 11.31
CA VAL A 273 5.29 -22.01 11.73
C VAL A 273 5.75 -20.93 12.71
N PRO A 274 5.44 -19.65 12.49
CA PRO A 274 5.79 -18.61 13.46
C PRO A 274 5.13 -18.91 14.80
N SER A 275 5.69 -18.44 15.91
CA SER A 275 5.03 -18.61 17.22
C SER A 275 3.68 -17.90 17.29
N HIS A 276 3.51 -16.83 16.51
CA HIS A 276 2.30 -16.00 16.48
C HIS A 276 1.93 -15.61 15.04
N LEU A 277 0.63 -15.45 14.81
CA LEU A 277 0.05 -14.85 13.61
C LEU A 277 -0.72 -13.58 14.00
N GLY A 278 -0.54 -12.52 13.23
CA GLY A 278 -1.37 -11.33 13.28
C GLY A 278 -2.65 -11.53 12.48
N VAL A 279 -3.80 -11.25 13.08
CA VAL A 279 -5.07 -11.17 12.38
C VAL A 279 -5.57 -9.74 12.43
N ILE A 280 -5.95 -9.21 11.26
CA ILE A 280 -6.53 -7.89 11.08
C ILE A 280 -7.91 -8.06 10.46
N VAL A 281 -8.92 -7.61 11.19
CA VAL A 281 -10.26 -7.44 10.64
C VAL A 281 -10.53 -5.95 10.56
N ASP A 282 -10.54 -5.46 9.34
CA ASP A 282 -10.84 -4.07 9.05
C ASP A 282 -12.33 -3.90 8.78
N HIS A 283 -12.99 -3.07 9.57
CA HIS A 283 -14.31 -2.54 9.25
C HIS A 283 -14.11 -1.20 8.55
N GLN A 284 -13.78 -1.23 7.25
CA GLN A 284 -13.62 0.02 6.51
C GLN A 284 -14.97 0.73 6.31
N GLY A 285 -15.23 1.71 7.17
CA GLY A 285 -15.98 2.90 6.78
C GLY A 285 -15.01 3.93 6.20
N GLU A 286 -15.31 4.53 5.04
CA GLU A 286 -14.42 5.53 4.45
C GLU A 286 -14.19 6.75 5.37
N VAL A 287 -15.10 7.02 6.32
CA VAL A 287 -15.04 8.15 7.26
C VAL A 287 -14.19 7.85 8.49
N ASN A 288 -14.29 6.64 9.04
CA ASN A 288 -13.52 6.19 10.20
C ASN A 288 -12.98 4.80 9.91
N PHE A 289 -11.66 4.67 9.89
CA PHE A 289 -11.04 3.36 9.93
C PHE A 289 -11.25 2.79 11.34
N SER A 290 -12.25 1.93 11.50
CA SER A 290 -12.37 1.07 12.68
C SER A 290 -11.95 -0.34 12.28
N GLY A 291 -11.05 -0.92 13.04
CA GLY A 291 -10.57 -2.27 12.78
C GLY A 291 -10.11 -2.87 14.09
N SER A 292 -10.19 -4.18 14.16
CA SER A 292 -9.70 -4.95 15.30
C SER A 292 -8.51 -5.76 14.83
N SER A 293 -7.49 -5.84 15.67
CA SER A 293 -6.30 -6.63 15.37
C SER A 293 -5.83 -7.40 16.59
N LYS A 294 -5.41 -8.64 16.41
CA LYS A 294 -4.97 -9.53 17.50
C LYS A 294 -3.78 -10.36 17.03
N ALA A 295 -2.76 -10.46 17.87
CA ALA A 295 -1.73 -11.49 17.71
C ALA A 295 -2.24 -12.77 18.38
N ILE A 296 -2.22 -13.87 17.65
CA ILE A 296 -2.73 -15.17 18.09
C ILE A 296 -1.57 -16.15 18.06
N GLU A 297 -1.36 -16.88 19.15
CA GLU A 297 -0.41 -17.98 19.18
C GLU A 297 -0.77 -19.02 18.09
N ALA A 298 0.23 -19.52 17.36
CA ALA A 298 -0.03 -20.39 16.22
C ALA A 298 -0.84 -21.65 16.57
N GLY A 299 -0.57 -22.28 17.72
CA GLY A 299 -1.35 -23.42 18.18
C GLY A 299 -2.84 -23.11 18.35
N GLN A 300 -3.16 -21.94 18.94
CA GLN A 300 -4.53 -21.48 19.11
C GLN A 300 -5.18 -21.11 17.76
N PHE A 301 -4.40 -20.54 16.84
CA PHE A 301 -4.88 -20.23 15.49
C PHE A 301 -5.32 -21.50 14.76
N PHE A 302 -4.48 -22.55 14.72
CA PHE A 302 -4.84 -23.80 14.06
C PHE A 302 -5.98 -24.54 14.75
N GLN A 303 -6.04 -24.51 16.08
CA GLN A 303 -7.18 -25.06 16.83
C GLN A 303 -8.50 -24.39 16.44
N ARG A 304 -8.50 -23.06 16.23
CA ARG A 304 -9.67 -22.32 15.74
C ARG A 304 -9.98 -22.64 14.29
N LEU A 305 -8.96 -22.77 13.45
CA LEU A 305 -9.12 -23.12 12.04
C LEU A 305 -9.82 -24.48 11.87
N ASP A 306 -9.50 -25.46 12.72
CA ASP A 306 -10.14 -26.79 12.75
C ASP A 306 -11.65 -26.73 13.08
N GLN A 307 -12.10 -25.65 13.74
CA GLN A 307 -13.51 -25.39 14.00
C GLN A 307 -14.26 -24.86 12.76
N ARG A 308 -13.56 -24.69 11.63
CA ARG A 308 -14.07 -24.19 10.34
C ARG A 308 -14.79 -22.84 10.46
N PRO A 309 -14.05 -21.79 10.89
CA PRO A 309 -14.63 -20.47 11.02
C PRO A 309 -15.06 -19.96 9.65
N ALA A 310 -16.25 -19.37 9.58
CA ALA A 310 -16.75 -18.79 8.32
C ALA A 310 -16.08 -17.46 7.95
N SER A 311 -15.35 -16.84 8.90
CA SER A 311 -14.76 -15.50 8.71
C SER A 311 -13.52 -15.27 9.59
N LEU A 312 -12.70 -14.28 9.22
CA LEU A 312 -11.57 -13.85 10.05
C LEU A 312 -11.98 -13.28 11.42
N ASN A 313 -13.22 -12.82 11.60
CA ASN A 313 -13.72 -12.32 12.89
C ASN A 313 -13.68 -13.37 14.00
N ALA A 314 -13.90 -14.64 13.68
CA ALA A 314 -13.88 -15.73 14.67
C ALA A 314 -12.49 -15.93 15.31
N PHE A 315 -11.43 -15.41 14.69
CA PHE A 315 -10.10 -15.44 15.26
C PHE A 315 -9.85 -14.32 16.28
N LEU A 316 -10.71 -13.30 16.33
CA LEU A 316 -10.57 -12.19 17.27
C LEU A 316 -11.26 -12.44 18.62
N GLU A 317 -12.30 -13.28 18.65
CA GLU A 317 -13.03 -13.71 19.86
C GLU A 317 -12.13 -14.47 20.85
#